data_AF-A0A7V9CVC6-F1
#
_entry.id   AF-A0A7V9CVC6-F1
#
_cell.length_a   1.000
_cell.length_b   1.000
_cell.length_c   1.000
_cell.angle_alpha   90.00
_cell.angle_beta   90.00
_cell.angle_gamma   90.00
#
_symmetry.space_group_name_H-M   'P 1'
#
loop_
_entity.id
_entity.type
_entity.pdbx_description
1 polymer ?
#
loop_
_entity_poly.entity_id
_entity_poly.type
_entity_poly.pdbx_seq_one_letter_code
_entity_poly.pdbx_strand_id
1 'polypeptide(L)'
;MARMIPDHPSPGTQSRAELRVFDYLRDETGSQFTAFHHVAWLVPDARGAPRHGEADFVVAHPEFGALVLEVKGGGISYDADTGTWTSHGSDGPHRIKDPVEQARGSAFVLAEAVRRVS
;
A
#
# COMPACT_ATOMS: atom_id res chain seq x y z
N MET A 1 -17.41 6.73 -7.59
CA MET A 1 -16.07 7.26 -7.32
C MET A 1 -15.82 7.24 -5.83
N ALA A 2 -14.75 6.57 -5.40
CA ALA A 2 -14.33 6.58 -4.00
C ALA A 2 -13.82 7.98 -3.63
N ARG A 3 -13.85 8.29 -2.34
CA ARG A 3 -13.18 9.49 -1.82
C ARG A 3 -11.68 9.21 -1.75
N MET A 4 -10.89 9.93 -2.53
CA MET A 4 -9.43 9.87 -2.48
C MET A 4 -8.88 10.88 -1.45
N ILE A 5 -7.89 10.48 -0.65
CA ILE A 5 -7.18 11.34 0.31
C ILE A 5 -5.66 11.10 0.20
N PRO A 6 -4.88 12.05 -0.32
CA PRO A 6 -5.30 13.27 -1.03
C PRO A 6 -6.16 12.99 -2.27
N ASP A 7 -6.88 14.00 -2.77
CA ASP A 7 -7.75 13.92 -3.95
C ASP A 7 -6.99 13.86 -5.29
N HIS A 8 -5.67 14.05 -5.23
CA HIS A 8 -4.72 13.89 -6.32
C HIS A 8 -3.54 13.01 -5.85
N PRO A 9 -2.85 12.30 -6.75
CA PRO A 9 -1.66 11.53 -6.37
C PRO A 9 -0.62 12.41 -5.68
N SER A 10 0.10 11.85 -4.72
CA SER A 10 1.18 12.55 -4.03
C SER A 10 2.20 13.07 -5.04
N PRO A 11 2.69 14.33 -4.95
CA PRO A 11 3.56 14.93 -5.97
C PRO A 11 4.84 14.15 -6.30
N GLY A 12 5.29 13.25 -5.41
CA GLY A 12 6.45 12.38 -5.60
C GLY A 12 6.16 11.03 -6.24
N THR A 13 4.91 10.66 -6.49
CA THR A 13 4.54 9.36 -7.06
C THR A 13 4.94 9.29 -8.53
N GLN A 14 6.02 8.56 -8.83
CA GLN A 14 6.51 8.32 -10.21
C GLN A 14 6.04 6.98 -10.78
N SER A 15 5.56 6.07 -9.93
CA SER A 15 5.13 4.74 -10.35
C SER A 15 3.87 4.81 -11.21
N ARG A 16 4.00 4.51 -12.50
CA ARG A 16 2.83 4.41 -13.41
C ARG A 16 1.81 3.37 -12.96
N ALA A 17 2.25 2.31 -12.27
CA ALA A 17 1.35 1.30 -11.74
C ALA A 17 0.51 1.86 -10.59
N GLU A 18 1.15 2.60 -9.68
CA GLU A 18 0.49 3.27 -8.56
C GLU A 18 -0.49 4.35 -9.07
N LEU A 19 -0.10 5.15 -10.07
CA LEU A 19 -1.00 6.12 -10.71
C LEU A 19 -2.23 5.47 -11.34
N ARG A 20 -2.06 4.32 -12.03
CA ARG A 20 -3.20 3.57 -12.58
C ARG A 20 -4.12 3.03 -11.49
N VAL A 21 -3.55 2.54 -10.38
CA VAL A 21 -4.35 2.08 -9.24
C VAL A 21 -5.08 3.25 -8.60
N PHE A 22 -4.44 4.42 -8.47
CA PHE A 22 -5.09 5.64 -7.99
C PHE A 22 -6.31 6.00 -8.84
N ASP A 23 -6.14 6.08 -10.16
CA ASP A 23 -7.22 6.40 -11.08
C ASP A 23 -8.34 5.35 -11.00
N TYR A 24 -8.01 4.06 -10.94
CA TYR A 24 -9.00 2.98 -10.79
C TYR A 24 -9.76 3.07 -9.47
N LEU A 25 -9.07 3.29 -8.36
CA LEU A 25 -9.71 3.49 -7.05
C LEU A 25 -10.63 4.70 -7.08
N ARG A 26 -10.18 5.81 -7.67
CA ARG A 26 -11.01 7.02 -7.81
C ARG A 26 -12.25 6.75 -8.64
N ASP A 27 -12.08 6.20 -9.85
CA ASP A 27 -13.11 6.22 -10.88
C ASP A 27 -14.07 5.03 -10.79
N GLU A 28 -13.52 3.84 -10.51
CA GLU A 28 -14.24 2.56 -10.61
C GLU A 28 -14.71 2.02 -9.25
N THR A 29 -14.29 2.64 -8.14
CA THR A 29 -14.74 2.22 -6.80
C THR A 29 -15.96 3.03 -6.32
N GLY A 30 -16.85 2.36 -5.58
CA GLY A 30 -18.08 2.96 -5.04
C GLY A 30 -17.81 4.10 -4.06
N SER A 31 -18.76 5.03 -3.94
CA SER A 31 -18.64 6.21 -3.07
C SER A 31 -18.62 5.92 -1.56
N GLN A 32 -18.93 4.69 -1.17
CA GLN A 32 -18.82 4.23 0.23
C GLN A 32 -17.38 3.95 0.65
N PHE A 33 -16.46 3.86 -0.31
CA PHE A 33 -15.04 3.66 -0.03
C PHE A 33 -14.31 5.00 0.11
N THR A 34 -13.34 5.02 1.04
CA THR A 34 -12.33 6.08 1.14
C THR A 34 -10.96 5.45 0.94
N ALA A 35 -10.20 5.93 -0.03
CA ALA A 35 -8.83 5.46 -0.28
C ALA A 35 -7.84 6.55 0.13
N PHE A 36 -6.94 6.20 1.04
CA PHE A 36 -5.82 7.01 1.47
C PHE A 36 -4.61 6.62 0.63
N HIS A 37 -3.95 7.60 0.03
CA HIS A 37 -2.79 7.43 -0.84
C HIS A 37 -1.51 7.86 -0.12
N HIS A 38 -0.43 7.08 -0.26
CA HIS A 38 0.89 7.36 0.32
C HIS A 38 0.83 7.57 1.85
N VAL A 39 0.39 6.53 2.56
CA VAL A 39 0.14 6.57 4.00
C VAL A 39 1.40 6.26 4.79
N ALA A 40 2.12 7.31 5.18
CA ALA A 40 3.28 7.22 6.06
C ALA A 40 2.88 7.15 7.54
N TRP A 41 3.62 6.37 8.33
CA TRP A 41 3.40 6.25 9.77
C TRP A 41 4.72 6.15 10.54
N LEU A 42 4.68 6.59 11.80
CA LEU A 42 5.76 6.51 12.77
C LEU A 42 5.20 5.98 14.08
N VAL A 43 5.54 4.74 14.42
CA VAL A 43 5.09 4.09 15.66
C VAL A 43 6.27 3.49 16.40
N PRO A 44 6.28 3.48 17.75
CA PRO A 44 7.32 2.79 18.50
C PRO A 44 7.23 1.28 18.27
N ASP A 45 8.38 0.62 18.15
CA ASP A 45 8.48 -0.83 18.16
C ASP A 45 8.34 -1.41 19.58
N ALA A 46 8.47 -2.73 19.72
CA ALA A 46 8.36 -3.42 21.00
C ALA A 46 9.39 -2.99 22.07
N ARG A 47 10.47 -2.32 21.65
CA ARG A 47 11.53 -1.80 22.53
C ARG A 47 11.42 -0.28 22.73
N GLY A 48 10.37 0.34 22.18
CA GLY A 48 10.15 1.78 22.25
C GLY A 48 10.94 2.60 21.22
N ALA A 49 11.67 1.95 20.31
CA ALA A 49 12.42 2.66 19.28
C ALA A 49 11.46 3.11 18.16
N PRO A 50 11.62 4.32 17.60
CA PRO A 50 10.76 4.80 16.52
C PRO A 50 10.93 3.93 15.27
N ARG A 51 9.82 3.39 14.76
CA ARG A 51 9.75 2.66 13.49
C ARG A 51 8.89 3.44 12.51
N HIS A 52 9.51 3.82 11.40
CA HIS A 52 8.80 4.40 10.26
C HIS A 52 8.39 3.32 9.24
N GLY A 53 7.33 3.60 8.50
CA GLY A 53 6.93 2.81 7.34
C GLY A 53 5.88 3.56 6.53
N GLU A 54 5.54 2.98 5.40
CA GLU A 54 4.52 3.51 4.51
C GLU A 54 3.72 2.38 3.87
N ALA A 55 2.54 2.73 3.36
CA ALA A 55 1.76 1.91 2.46
C ALA A 55 1.29 2.77 1.28
N ASP A 56 1.30 2.19 0.08
CA ASP A 56 0.86 2.90 -1.13
C ASP A 56 -0.60 3.30 -1.00
N PHE A 57 -1.48 2.37 -0.59
CA PHE A 57 -2.88 2.68 -0.30
C PHE A 57 -3.41 2.03 0.98
N VAL A 58 -4.30 2.74 1.65
CA VAL A 58 -5.26 2.16 2.62
C VAL A 58 -6.66 2.44 2.10
N VAL A 59 -7.44 1.40 1.82
CA VAL A 59 -8.82 1.51 1.33
C VAL A 59 -9.78 1.10 2.44
N ALA A 60 -10.61 2.03 2.91
CA ALA A 60 -11.52 1.84 4.02
C ALA A 60 -12.98 1.83 3.57
N HIS A 61 -13.78 0.95 4.17
CA HIS A 61 -15.22 0.86 4.06
C HIS A 61 -15.85 0.70 5.45
N PRO A 62 -16.92 1.43 5.79
CA PRO A 62 -17.49 1.40 7.14
C PRO A 62 -17.96 0.00 7.59
N GLU A 63 -18.41 -0.84 6.66
CA GLU A 63 -18.89 -2.20 6.97
C GLU A 63 -17.84 -3.29 6.77
N PHE A 64 -16.85 -3.07 5.89
CA PHE A 64 -15.88 -4.12 5.52
C PHE A 64 -14.50 -3.92 6.18
N GLY A 65 -14.30 -2.81 6.88
CA GLY A 65 -13.03 -2.47 7.51
C GLY A 65 -12.06 -1.82 6.52
N ALA A 66 -10.77 -2.12 6.66
CA ALA A 66 -9.72 -1.51 5.85
C ALA A 66 -8.83 -2.56 5.17
N LEU A 67 -8.39 -2.24 3.95
CA LEU A 67 -7.47 -3.02 3.13
C LEU A 67 -6.20 -2.20 2.88
N VAL A 68 -5.04 -2.80 3.13
CA VAL A 68 -3.74 -2.21 2.76
C VAL A 68 -3.29 -2.80 1.43
N LEU A 69 -2.93 -1.93 0.49
CA LEU A 69 -2.43 -2.32 -0.83
C LEU A 69 -1.01 -1.80 -1.04
N GLU A 70 -0.14 -2.69 -1.49
CA GLU A 70 1.21 -2.39 -1.96
C GLU A 70 1.25 -2.65 -3.47
N VAL A 71 1.62 -1.65 -4.26
CA VAL A 71 1.56 -1.67 -5.73
C VAL A 71 2.96 -1.85 -6.29
N LYS A 72 3.16 -2.92 -7.06
CA LYS A 72 4.39 -3.14 -7.82
C LYS A 72 4.14 -2.99 -9.32
N GLY A 73 5.01 -2.23 -9.99
CA GLY A 73 4.99 -2.10 -11.44
C GLY A 73 5.69 -3.27 -12.14
N GLY A 74 5.41 -3.43 -13.43
CA GLY A 74 5.97 -4.52 -14.26
C GLY A 74 5.21 -5.83 -14.12
N GLY A 75 5.70 -6.87 -14.80
CA GLY A 75 5.24 -8.24 -14.55
C GLY A 75 5.82 -8.72 -13.22
N ILE A 76 5.01 -9.28 -12.34
CA ILE A 76 5.47 -9.76 -11.02
C ILE A 76 5.57 -11.28 -11.05
N SER A 77 6.71 -11.81 -10.61
CA SER A 77 6.92 -13.25 -10.44
C SER A 77 7.52 -13.55 -9.08
N TYR A 78 7.11 -14.68 -8.51
CA TYR A 78 7.67 -15.25 -7.28
C TYR A 78 8.31 -16.60 -7.59
N ASP A 79 9.54 -16.77 -7.13
CA ASP A 79 10.26 -18.06 -7.14
C ASP A 79 10.20 -18.68 -5.75
N ALA A 80 9.52 -19.82 -5.64
CA ALA A 80 9.30 -20.52 -4.37
C ALA A 80 10.54 -21.24 -3.84
N ASP A 81 11.48 -21.64 -4.71
CA ASP A 81 12.69 -22.35 -4.30
C ASP A 81 13.67 -21.39 -3.63
N THR A 82 13.74 -20.15 -4.11
CA THR A 82 14.63 -19.12 -3.58
C THR A 82 13.94 -18.10 -2.67
N GLY A 83 12.61 -18.09 -2.62
CA GLY A 83 11.82 -17.09 -1.90
C GLY A 83 11.97 -15.68 -2.47
N THR A 84 12.21 -15.56 -3.79
CA THR A 84 12.57 -14.29 -4.43
C THR A 84 11.40 -13.71 -5.22
N TRP A 85 11.10 -12.44 -4.96
CA TRP A 85 10.19 -11.64 -5.77
C TRP A 85 10.97 -10.84 -6.82
N THR A 86 10.45 -10.84 -8.05
CA THR A 86 11.05 -10.15 -9.19
C THR A 86 10.00 -9.33 -9.92
N SER A 87 10.37 -8.09 -10.26
CA SER A 87 9.63 -7.25 -11.20
C SER A 87 10.31 -7.27 -12.56
N HIS A 88 9.52 -7.48 -13.61
CA HIS A 88 9.92 -7.47 -15.00
C HIS A 88 9.51 -6.13 -15.62
N GLY A 89 10.45 -5.17 -15.62
CA GLY A 89 10.27 -3.82 -16.15
C GLY A 89 10.91 -3.61 -17.52
N SER A 90 10.87 -2.37 -18.02
CA SER A 90 11.50 -2.00 -19.30
C SER A 90 13.02 -2.20 -19.31
N ASP A 91 13.66 -2.09 -18.14
CA ASP A 91 15.11 -2.24 -17.98
C ASP A 91 15.52 -3.69 -17.66
N GLY A 92 14.58 -4.64 -17.77
CA GLY A 92 14.77 -6.05 -17.47
C GLY A 92 14.29 -6.47 -16.07
N PRO A 93 14.49 -7.75 -15.71
CA PRO A 93 14.12 -8.29 -14.41
C PRO A 93 15.00 -7.73 -13.30
N HIS A 94 14.39 -7.29 -12.20
CA HIS A 94 15.11 -6.91 -11.00
C HIS A 94 14.40 -7.44 -9.76
N ARG A 95 15.19 -7.83 -8.75
CA ARG A 95 14.65 -8.29 -7.47
C ARG A 95 13.94 -7.14 -6.77
N ILE A 96 12.78 -7.43 -6.21
CA ILE A 96 12.00 -6.49 -5.39
C ILE A 96 11.83 -7.04 -3.98
N LYS A 97 11.43 -6.16 -3.05
CA LYS A 97 10.96 -6.58 -1.73
C LYS A 97 9.66 -7.36 -1.87
N ASP A 98 9.40 -8.24 -0.91
CA ASP A 98 8.16 -9.00 -0.84
C ASP A 98 6.96 -8.05 -0.64
N PRO A 99 6.09 -7.87 -1.66
CA PRO A 99 4.97 -6.95 -1.57
C PRO A 99 3.90 -7.41 -0.57
N VAL A 100 3.77 -8.73 -0.35
CA VAL A 100 2.79 -9.30 0.57
C VAL A 100 3.21 -9.02 2.01
N GLU A 101 4.49 -9.24 2.33
CA GLU A 101 5.02 -8.93 3.66
C GLU A 101 5.05 -7.41 3.94
N GLN A 102 5.30 -6.57 2.93
CA GLN A 102 5.14 -5.12 3.06
C GLN A 102 3.69 -4.74 3.42
N ALA A 103 2.71 -5.21 2.66
CA ALA A 103 1.29 -4.93 2.91
C ALA A 103 0.84 -5.46 4.29
N ARG A 104 1.25 -6.68 4.63
CA ARG A 104 0.96 -7.31 5.93
C ARG A 104 1.53 -6.50 7.10
N GLY A 105 2.78 -6.07 6.99
CA GLY A 105 3.45 -5.25 8.01
C GLY A 105 2.69 -3.95 8.28
N SER A 106 2.31 -3.23 7.22
CA SER A 106 1.54 -1.99 7.34
C SER A 106 0.11 -2.23 7.84
N ALA A 107 -0.55 -3.33 7.46
CA ALA A 107 -1.87 -3.68 7.97
C ALA A 107 -1.88 -3.95 9.48
N PHE A 108 -0.86 -4.62 10.01
CA PHE A 108 -0.73 -4.80 11.47
C PHE A 108 -0.58 -3.48 12.21
N VAL A 109 0.25 -2.56 11.69
CA VAL A 109 0.43 -1.23 12.30
C VAL A 109 -0.86 -0.44 12.29
N LEU A 110 -1.58 -0.45 11.16
CA LEU A 110 -2.87 0.22 11.05
C LEU A 110 -3.86 -0.34 12.09
N ALA A 111 -3.96 -1.66 12.22
CA ALA A 111 -4.85 -2.29 13.18
C ALA A 111 -4.51 -1.92 14.64
N GLU A 112 -3.22 -1.88 14.99
CA GLU A 112 -2.80 -1.42 16.32
C GLU A 112 -3.10 0.06 16.56
N ALA A 113 -2.85 0.92 15.57
CA ALA A 113 -3.11 2.35 15.68
C ALA A 113 -4.61 2.63 15.89
N VAL A 114 -5.48 1.97 15.13
CA VAL A 114 -6.95 2.10 15.27
C VAL A 114 -7.42 1.66 16.66
N ARG A 115 -6.89 0.55 17.21
CA ARG A 115 -7.24 0.08 18.56
C ARG A 115 -6.84 1.03 19.68
N ARG A 116 -5.84 1.91 19.48
CA ARG A 116 -5.41 2.88 20.49
C ARG A 116 -6.31 4.10 20.59
N VAL A 117 -7.11 4.36 19.54
CA VAL A 117 -7.97 5.55 19.44
C VAL A 117 -9.46 5.21 19.49
N SER A 118 -9.79 3.92 19.61
CA SER A 118 -11.16 3.40 19.83
C SER A 118 -11.42 3.23 21.32
#